data_AF-A4HKK2-F1
#
_entry.id   AF-A4HKK2-F1
#
_cell.length_a   1.000
_cell.length_b   1.000
_cell.length_c   1.000
_cell.angle_alpha   90.00
_cell.angle_beta   90.00
_cell.angle_gamma   90.00
#
_symmetry.space_group_name_H-M   'P 1'
#
loop_
_entity.id
_entity.type
_entity.pdbx_description
1 polymer ?
#
loop_
_entity_poly.entity_id
_entity_poly.type
_entity_poly.pdbx_seq_one_letter_code
_entity_poly.pdbx_strand_id
1 'polypeptide(L)'
;MQTGSDVFMNIILATLKSSNELVDGETFEIVSGSPALLKVFIDSGRVDISDPQVQSIVQAKLDEVLDGDPYKGDFVSGDLLDYVRFLCNIRTSRITFQQMVLLRYSGFDYVAILIECPYLLENLKKPSFCIYLIFDVLHYISVAISWLGVLVTLTFTAMLVWTVVFWFRNPNTRNNSYWVIITYVGSYVVSLVVTMRAEEGKIKHYDNQIWNYPDNIFRIVPIIPVYEIMLSYVLLRYEISTDAKRFFIIRYDLRNGTYVQHIANSCFYALPQMVLQTFLFIGVQHTPHVYSRIVFWLLLACALALIVMSIFAYYQIAVFTHSCNNCGFAVLSSRSTSSKSYTGFLVRRVHPSDIATKVLVFFTMYFFIAQAVTLIVLLLNLRSCNNGTIVFLSIYTAILGISIIVLVLVYLNLPLSRVMGTMSIPVALMEIAFLVYIDAGTTGPGCIISGLGTSKWIVPSIATFALMCLSIVTWLSMLLFEVFRGTRITQRAVDHYILV
;
A
#
# COMPACT_ATOMS: atom_id res chain seq x y z
N MET A 1 -40.74 10.29 8.75
CA MET A 1 -41.50 10.03 10.00
C MET A 1 -40.57 10.36 11.15
N GLN A 2 -40.78 11.48 11.84
CA GLN A 2 -40.09 11.76 13.11
C GLN A 2 -40.66 10.82 14.16
N THR A 3 -39.82 10.09 14.89
CA THR A 3 -40.28 9.26 16.00
C THR A 3 -40.58 10.17 17.21
N GLY A 4 -41.53 9.80 18.06
CA GLY A 4 -41.90 10.61 19.24
C GLY A 4 -40.70 10.94 20.15
N SER A 5 -39.67 10.08 20.16
CA SER A 5 -38.41 10.30 20.87
C SER A 5 -37.67 11.56 20.43
N ASP A 6 -37.65 11.88 19.13
CA ASP A 6 -36.94 13.05 18.60
C ASP A 6 -37.61 14.37 19.05
N VAL A 7 -38.94 14.35 19.15
CA VAL A 7 -39.71 15.52 19.62
C VAL A 7 -39.40 15.79 21.10
N PHE A 8 -39.37 14.75 21.94
CA PHE A 8 -39.03 14.90 23.35
C PHE A 8 -37.59 15.39 23.55
N MET A 9 -36.61 14.83 22.82
CA MET A 9 -35.23 15.31 22.89
C MET A 9 -35.06 16.77 22.47
N ASN A 10 -35.78 17.20 21.44
CA ASN A 10 -35.76 18.61 21.01
C ASN A 10 -36.41 19.55 22.04
N ILE A 11 -37.46 19.11 22.72
CA ILE A 11 -38.08 19.86 23.82
C ILE A 11 -37.10 19.98 24.99
N ILE A 12 -36.44 18.88 25.38
CA ILE A 12 -35.43 18.88 26.45
C ILE A 12 -34.27 19.83 26.09
N LEU A 13 -33.73 19.72 24.87
CA LEU A 13 -32.67 20.61 24.37
C LEU A 13 -33.10 22.08 24.42
N ALA A 14 -34.30 22.41 23.95
CA ALA A 14 -34.82 23.77 23.92
C ALA A 14 -35.00 24.32 25.34
N THR A 15 -35.51 23.48 26.26
CA THR A 15 -35.70 23.83 27.67
C THR A 15 -34.36 24.11 28.34
N LEU A 16 -33.37 23.23 28.16
CA LEU A 16 -32.02 23.41 28.69
C LEU A 16 -31.38 24.70 28.14
N LYS A 17 -31.46 24.96 26.83
CA LYS A 17 -30.90 26.18 26.24
C LYS A 17 -31.52 27.46 26.80
N SER A 18 -32.82 27.42 27.13
CA SER A 18 -33.56 28.54 27.72
C SER A 18 -33.27 28.76 29.20
N SER A 19 -32.75 27.75 29.92
CA SER A 19 -32.37 27.85 31.31
C SER A 19 -31.06 28.61 31.49
N ASN A 20 -30.91 29.35 32.59
CA ASN A 20 -29.65 29.98 32.99
C ASN A 20 -28.83 29.12 33.97
N GLU A 21 -29.43 28.08 34.53
CA GLU A 21 -28.77 27.18 35.47
C GLU A 21 -27.90 26.17 34.72
N LEU A 22 -26.73 25.90 35.27
CA LEU A 22 -25.88 24.83 34.78
C LEU A 22 -26.38 23.50 35.33
N VAL A 23 -26.28 22.45 34.51
CA VAL A 23 -26.56 21.07 34.92
C VAL A 23 -25.37 20.55 35.72
N ASP A 24 -25.65 20.15 36.96
CA ASP A 24 -24.69 19.59 37.91
C ASP A 24 -24.43 18.09 37.70
N GLY A 25 -23.42 17.56 38.38
CA GLY A 25 -23.02 16.16 38.33
C GLY A 25 -24.13 15.18 38.68
N GLU A 26 -24.95 15.46 39.70
CA GLU A 26 -26.04 14.58 40.12
C GLU A 26 -27.11 14.43 39.03
N THR A 27 -27.55 15.54 38.42
CA THR A 27 -28.51 15.50 37.31
C THR A 27 -27.89 14.81 36.09
N PHE A 28 -26.61 15.05 35.84
CA PHE A 28 -25.89 14.45 34.73
C PHE A 28 -25.72 12.92 34.89
N GLU A 29 -25.53 12.44 36.12
CA GLU A 29 -25.43 11.01 36.46
C GLU A 29 -26.73 10.28 36.12
N ILE A 30 -27.88 10.86 36.47
CA ILE A 30 -29.21 10.27 36.21
C ILE A 30 -29.43 10.11 34.70
N VAL A 31 -28.98 11.08 33.92
CA VAL A 31 -29.12 11.12 32.45
C VAL A 31 -28.13 10.17 31.76
N SER A 32 -27.05 9.78 32.45
CA SER A 32 -25.96 8.96 31.88
C SER A 32 -26.35 7.54 31.48
N GLY A 33 -27.52 7.06 31.90
CA GLY A 33 -28.08 5.77 31.49
C GLY A 33 -28.51 5.71 30.02
N SER A 34 -28.60 6.84 29.31
CA SER A 34 -28.97 6.90 27.90
C SER A 34 -28.00 7.75 27.08
N PRO A 35 -27.25 7.18 26.12
CA PRO A 35 -26.31 7.90 25.26
C PRO A 35 -26.94 9.07 24.48
N ALA A 36 -28.19 8.91 24.04
CA ALA A 36 -28.91 9.94 23.29
C ALA A 36 -29.29 11.14 24.18
N LEU A 37 -29.68 10.87 25.43
CA LEU A 37 -29.97 11.90 26.42
C LEU A 37 -28.72 12.63 26.88
N LEU A 38 -27.64 11.89 27.17
CA LEU A 38 -26.33 12.45 27.49
C LEU A 38 -25.87 13.43 26.40
N LYS A 39 -26.05 13.02 25.13
CA LYS A 39 -25.78 13.87 23.95
C LYS A 39 -26.51 15.20 23.99
N VAL A 40 -27.83 15.15 24.18
CA VAL A 40 -28.70 16.34 24.25
C VAL A 40 -28.29 17.30 25.37
N PHE A 41 -27.93 16.76 26.54
CA PHE A 41 -27.55 17.58 27.68
C PHE A 41 -26.26 18.37 27.42
N ILE A 42 -25.22 17.74 26.89
CA ILE A 42 -23.97 18.47 26.58
C ILE A 42 -24.15 19.36 25.34
N ASP A 43 -24.91 18.95 24.32
CA ASP A 43 -25.23 19.77 23.13
C ASP A 43 -26.02 21.04 23.49
N SER A 44 -26.66 21.07 24.67
CA SER A 44 -27.30 22.28 25.20
C SER A 44 -26.28 23.36 25.58
N GLY A 45 -25.02 23.01 25.81
CA GLY A 45 -23.96 23.90 26.30
C GLY A 45 -24.12 24.33 27.76
N ARG A 46 -25.04 23.72 28.51
CA ARG A 46 -25.37 24.07 29.90
C ARG A 46 -24.83 23.11 30.95
N VAL A 47 -24.09 22.07 30.57
CA VAL A 47 -23.46 21.16 31.53
C VAL A 47 -22.27 21.87 32.19
N ASP A 48 -22.14 21.79 33.52
CA ASP A 48 -20.96 22.33 34.21
C ASP A 48 -19.76 21.40 34.00
N ILE A 49 -18.95 21.71 32.99
CA ILE A 49 -17.73 20.96 32.65
C ILE A 49 -16.67 21.10 33.77
N SER A 50 -16.81 22.08 34.67
CA SER A 50 -15.88 22.28 35.80
C SER A 50 -16.18 21.33 36.95
N ASP A 51 -17.37 20.74 37.00
CA ASP A 51 -17.79 19.82 38.05
C ASP A 51 -17.01 18.49 37.95
N PRO A 52 -16.25 18.09 39.00
CA PRO A 52 -15.53 16.82 39.04
C PRO A 52 -16.40 15.58 38.80
N GLN A 53 -17.68 15.61 39.20
CA GLN A 53 -18.60 14.49 38.97
C GLN A 53 -18.98 14.37 37.50
N VAL A 54 -19.26 15.48 36.81
CA VAL A 54 -19.48 15.47 35.36
C VAL A 54 -18.26 14.92 34.63
N GLN A 55 -17.07 15.35 35.01
CA GLN A 55 -15.82 14.89 34.40
C GLN A 55 -15.62 13.37 34.60
N SER A 56 -15.92 12.85 35.79
CA SER A 56 -15.77 11.41 36.08
C SER A 56 -16.78 10.57 35.30
N ILE A 57 -18.02 11.03 35.13
CA ILE A 57 -19.06 10.35 34.35
C ILE A 57 -18.65 10.30 32.86
N VAL A 58 -18.21 11.42 32.30
CA VAL A 58 -17.75 11.49 30.91
C VAL A 58 -16.57 10.56 30.68
N GLN A 59 -15.58 10.56 31.59
CA GLN A 59 -14.42 9.68 31.49
C GLN A 59 -14.82 8.20 31.62
N ALA A 60 -15.70 7.86 32.56
CA ALA A 60 -16.19 6.50 32.74
C ALA A 60 -16.92 5.98 31.48
N LYS A 61 -17.74 6.83 30.84
CA LYS A 61 -18.40 6.48 29.58
C LYS A 61 -17.43 6.36 28.41
N LEU A 62 -16.40 7.19 28.37
CA LEU A 62 -15.34 7.07 27.38
C LEU A 62 -14.57 5.76 27.55
N ASP A 63 -14.22 5.41 28.80
CA ASP A 63 -13.51 4.17 29.13
C ASP A 63 -14.36 2.93 28.82
N GLU A 64 -15.67 2.97 29.10
CA GLU A 64 -16.62 1.91 28.78
C GLU A 64 -16.71 1.65 27.26
N VAL A 65 -16.78 2.71 26.46
CA VAL A 65 -16.89 2.58 24.99
C VAL A 65 -15.57 2.14 24.35
N LEU A 66 -14.43 2.47 24.99
CA LEU A 66 -13.10 2.15 24.51
C LEU A 66 -12.47 0.95 25.26
N ASP A 67 -13.31 0.08 25.84
CA ASP A 67 -12.89 -1.15 26.53
C ASP A 67 -12.56 -2.27 25.53
N GLY A 68 -11.43 -2.11 24.84
CA GLY A 68 -10.96 -3.06 23.84
C GLY A 68 -9.43 -3.14 23.80
N ASP A 69 -8.92 -4.33 23.46
CA ASP A 69 -7.50 -4.55 23.24
C ASP A 69 -7.19 -4.49 21.73
N PRO A 70 -6.62 -3.37 21.23
CA PRO A 70 -6.31 -3.23 19.81
C PRO A 70 -5.33 -4.30 19.31
N TYR A 71 -4.52 -4.88 20.20
CA TYR A 71 -3.55 -5.91 19.83
C TYR A 71 -4.18 -7.30 19.71
N LYS A 72 -5.42 -7.49 20.19
CA LYS A 72 -6.22 -8.71 19.95
C LYS A 72 -7.10 -8.63 18.71
N GLY A 73 -7.22 -7.45 18.12
CA GLY A 73 -8.05 -7.17 16.95
C GLY A 73 -9.40 -6.51 17.28
N ASP A 74 -9.54 -5.99 18.51
CA ASP A 74 -10.72 -5.24 18.90
C ASP A 74 -10.76 -3.89 18.17
N PHE A 75 -11.96 -3.38 17.91
CA PHE A 75 -12.19 -2.10 17.25
C PHE A 75 -13.52 -1.50 17.72
N VAL A 76 -13.69 -0.19 17.55
CA VAL A 76 -14.92 0.53 17.87
C VAL A 76 -15.82 0.57 16.64
N SER A 77 -17.08 0.15 16.81
CA SER A 77 -18.07 0.17 15.71
C SER A 77 -18.36 1.60 15.26
N GLY A 78 -18.48 1.81 13.94
CA GLY A 78 -18.82 3.10 13.34
C GLY A 78 -20.14 3.71 13.84
N ASP A 79 -21.08 2.90 14.31
CA ASP A 79 -22.34 3.38 14.92
C ASP A 79 -22.09 4.22 16.19
N LEU A 80 -20.97 4.00 16.86
CA LEU A 80 -20.56 4.72 18.07
C LEU A 80 -19.71 5.96 17.74
N LEU A 81 -19.38 6.20 16.47
CA LEU A 81 -18.48 7.28 16.06
C LEU A 81 -18.92 8.65 16.60
N ASP A 82 -20.20 9.00 16.40
CA ASP A 82 -20.74 10.29 16.84
C ASP A 82 -20.72 10.43 18.35
N TYR A 83 -20.98 9.33 19.07
CA TYR A 83 -20.96 9.30 20.53
C TYR A 83 -19.53 9.43 21.08
N VAL A 84 -18.57 8.74 20.48
CA VAL A 84 -17.14 8.86 20.84
C VAL A 84 -16.61 10.25 20.52
N ARG A 85 -16.89 10.78 19.31
CA ARG A 85 -16.50 12.16 18.94
C ARG A 85 -17.03 13.16 19.96
N PHE A 86 -18.27 12.98 20.37
CA PHE A 86 -18.93 13.81 21.36
C PHE A 86 -18.25 13.76 22.74
N LEU A 87 -17.98 12.57 23.29
CA LEU A 87 -17.28 12.41 24.58
C LEU A 87 -15.84 12.97 24.50
N CYS A 88 -15.18 12.78 23.36
CA CYS A 88 -13.84 13.27 23.07
C CYS A 88 -13.76 14.77 22.82
N ASN A 89 -14.88 15.50 22.73
CA ASN A 89 -14.88 16.96 22.52
C ASN A 89 -14.85 17.74 23.85
N ILE A 90 -15.06 17.07 24.97
CA ILE A 90 -14.97 17.65 26.31
C ILE A 90 -13.49 17.71 26.72
N ARG A 91 -12.98 18.93 26.97
CA ARG A 91 -11.55 19.20 27.20
C ARG A 91 -10.92 18.44 28.37
N THR A 92 -11.72 17.96 29.31
CA THR A 92 -11.26 17.21 30.48
C THR A 92 -11.07 15.72 30.20
N SER A 93 -11.60 15.21 29.09
CA SER A 93 -11.46 13.83 28.65
C SER A 93 -10.00 13.48 28.43
N ARG A 94 -9.61 12.29 28.88
CA ARG A 94 -8.27 11.74 28.71
C ARG A 94 -8.35 10.36 28.07
N ILE A 95 -7.35 10.03 27.28
CA ILE A 95 -7.23 8.68 26.71
C ILE A 95 -5.91 8.05 27.13
N THR A 96 -5.93 6.74 27.32
CA THR A 96 -4.72 5.93 27.48
C THR A 96 -4.08 5.64 26.13
N PHE A 97 -2.83 5.17 26.15
CA PHE A 97 -2.14 4.76 24.92
C PHE A 97 -2.87 3.63 24.19
N GLN A 98 -3.44 2.67 24.93
CA GLN A 98 -4.20 1.57 24.34
C GLN A 98 -5.46 2.08 23.64
N GLN A 99 -6.21 2.99 24.26
CA GLN A 99 -7.39 3.62 23.66
C GLN A 99 -7.05 4.47 22.43
N MET A 100 -5.93 5.20 22.45
CA MET A 100 -5.44 5.94 21.26
C MET A 100 -5.17 4.98 20.09
N VAL A 101 -4.50 3.86 20.37
CA VAL A 101 -4.20 2.84 19.37
C VAL A 101 -5.51 2.20 18.87
N LEU A 102 -6.47 1.88 19.75
CA LEU A 102 -7.79 1.36 19.39
C LEU A 102 -8.54 2.29 18.42
N LEU A 103 -8.59 3.59 18.72
CA LEU A 103 -9.18 4.59 17.83
C LEU A 103 -8.50 4.59 16.45
N ARG A 104 -7.16 4.51 16.42
CA ARG A 104 -6.40 4.48 15.17
C ARG A 104 -6.65 3.23 14.31
N TYR A 105 -6.96 2.09 14.91
CA TYR A 105 -7.32 0.86 14.19
C TYR A 105 -8.81 0.79 13.80
N SER A 106 -9.65 1.66 14.36
CA SER A 106 -11.11 1.61 14.18
C SER A 106 -11.62 2.34 12.93
N GLY A 107 -10.77 3.12 12.25
CA GLY A 107 -11.12 3.85 11.02
C GLY A 107 -10.47 5.24 10.95
N PHE A 108 -10.36 5.80 9.74
CA PHE A 108 -9.87 7.17 9.55
C PHE A 108 -10.79 8.23 10.15
N ASP A 109 -12.09 7.94 10.33
CA ASP A 109 -13.02 8.80 11.05
C ASP A 109 -12.63 8.97 12.53
N TYR A 110 -12.11 7.92 13.17
CA TYR A 110 -11.62 7.98 14.54
C TYR A 110 -10.24 8.66 14.63
N VAL A 111 -9.40 8.50 13.60
CA VAL A 111 -8.15 9.27 13.48
C VAL A 111 -8.46 10.77 13.36
N ALA A 112 -9.54 11.15 12.66
CA ALA A 112 -9.98 12.55 12.58
C ALA A 112 -10.25 13.15 13.96
N ILE A 113 -10.89 12.39 14.87
CA ILE A 113 -11.15 12.83 16.25
C ILE A 113 -9.85 13.17 16.98
N LEU A 114 -8.81 12.34 16.83
CA LEU A 114 -7.49 12.60 17.43
C LEU A 114 -6.81 13.86 16.89
N ILE A 115 -7.07 14.21 15.62
CA ILE A 115 -6.56 15.43 14.99
C ILE A 115 -7.36 16.66 15.42
N GLU A 116 -8.69 16.54 15.52
CA GLU A 116 -9.61 17.59 15.95
C GLU A 116 -9.42 17.94 17.45
N CYS A 117 -9.11 16.95 18.29
CA CYS A 117 -8.98 17.08 19.74
C CYS A 117 -7.54 16.77 20.20
N PRO A 118 -6.55 17.64 19.92
CA PRO A 118 -5.13 17.36 20.19
C PRO A 118 -4.80 17.23 21.68
N TYR A 119 -5.62 17.81 22.57
CA TYR A 119 -5.44 17.74 24.03
C TYR A 119 -5.52 16.31 24.57
N LEU A 120 -6.23 15.41 23.86
CA LEU A 120 -6.29 13.98 24.21
C LEU A 120 -4.90 13.32 24.20
N LEU A 121 -3.97 13.86 23.40
CA LEU A 121 -2.62 13.33 23.23
C LEU A 121 -1.60 13.93 24.23
N GLU A 122 -1.96 14.98 24.97
CA GLU A 122 -1.01 15.72 25.84
C GLU A 122 -0.44 14.85 26.97
N ASN A 123 -1.27 13.95 27.52
CA ASN A 123 -0.88 13.06 28.63
C ASN A 123 -0.15 11.79 28.16
N LEU A 124 -0.05 11.56 26.84
CA LEU A 124 0.62 10.39 26.30
C LEU A 124 2.13 10.62 26.18
N LYS A 125 2.90 9.53 26.30
CA LYS A 125 4.35 9.59 26.09
C LYS A 125 4.62 9.99 24.64
N LYS A 126 5.22 11.16 24.45
CA LYS A 126 5.60 11.64 23.11
C LYS A 126 6.62 10.69 22.47
N PRO A 127 6.55 10.49 21.14
CA PRO A 127 7.61 9.77 20.43
C PRO A 127 8.95 10.48 20.66
N SER A 128 10.05 9.73 20.59
CA SER A 128 11.36 10.37 20.63
C SER A 128 11.51 11.35 19.46
N PHE A 129 12.21 12.45 19.69
CA PHE A 129 12.45 13.48 18.66
C PHE A 129 13.00 12.87 17.36
N CYS A 130 13.89 11.88 17.48
CA CYS A 130 14.46 11.16 16.34
C CYS A 130 13.39 10.43 15.50
N ILE A 131 12.43 9.75 16.15
CA ILE A 131 11.34 9.05 15.45
C ILE A 131 10.43 10.05 14.72
N TYR A 132 10.09 11.16 15.40
CA TYR A 132 9.28 12.22 14.81
C TYR A 132 9.96 12.80 13.55
N LEU A 133 11.24 13.16 13.66
CA LEU A 133 12.01 13.72 12.55
C LEU A 133 12.12 12.75 11.37
N ILE A 134 12.37 11.46 11.63
CA ILE A 134 12.42 10.43 10.58
C ILE A 134 11.09 10.39 9.81
N PHE A 135 9.95 10.37 10.51
CA PHE A 135 8.65 10.27 9.85
C PHE A 135 8.26 11.56 9.12
N ASP A 136 8.61 12.73 9.65
CA ASP A 136 8.40 14.01 8.98
C ASP A 136 9.23 14.10 7.69
N VAL A 137 10.50 13.71 7.73
CA VAL A 137 11.37 13.63 6.54
C VAL A 137 10.82 12.64 5.52
N LEU A 138 10.32 11.46 5.96
CA LEU A 138 9.70 10.48 5.06
C LEU A 138 8.47 11.03 4.35
N HIS A 139 7.68 11.88 5.01
CA HIS A 139 6.54 12.55 4.39
C HIS A 139 6.99 13.48 3.24
N TYR A 140 7.97 14.35 3.45
CA TYR A 140 8.48 15.23 2.38
C TYR A 140 9.14 14.44 1.24
N ILE A 141 9.88 13.37 1.57
CA ILE A 141 10.46 12.46 0.58
C ILE A 141 9.36 11.84 -0.28
N SER A 142 8.21 11.46 0.30
CA SER A 142 7.08 10.94 -0.48
C SER A 142 6.58 11.92 -1.53
N VAL A 143 6.42 13.19 -1.17
CA VAL A 143 5.94 14.21 -2.10
C VAL A 143 6.96 14.42 -3.22
N ALA A 144 8.26 14.48 -2.88
CA ALA A 144 9.32 14.58 -3.87
C ALA A 144 9.37 13.36 -4.81
N ILE A 145 9.23 12.15 -4.27
CA ILE A 145 9.20 10.90 -5.04
C ILE A 145 8.02 10.86 -6.01
N SER A 146 6.85 11.41 -5.65
CA SER A 146 5.70 11.44 -6.56
C SER A 146 6.01 12.21 -7.86
N TRP A 147 6.58 13.41 -7.74
CA TRP A 147 6.98 14.25 -8.87
C TRP A 147 8.17 13.69 -9.63
N LEU A 148 9.19 13.19 -8.90
CA LEU A 148 10.32 12.51 -9.51
C LEU A 148 9.85 11.29 -10.31
N GLY A 149 8.89 10.54 -9.79
CA GLY A 149 8.31 9.38 -10.45
C GLY A 149 7.59 9.75 -11.75
N VAL A 150 6.86 10.86 -11.80
CA VAL A 150 6.27 11.37 -13.05
C VAL A 150 7.37 11.67 -14.09
N LEU A 151 8.43 12.37 -13.68
CA LEU A 151 9.56 12.70 -14.56
C LEU A 151 10.24 11.42 -15.09
N VAL A 152 10.53 10.47 -14.19
CA VAL A 152 11.19 9.20 -14.56
C VAL A 152 10.30 8.35 -15.49
N THR A 153 8.98 8.31 -15.26
CA THR A 153 8.04 7.60 -16.15
C THR A 153 8.00 8.26 -17.53
N LEU A 154 7.96 9.59 -17.60
CA LEU A 154 8.01 10.32 -18.87
C LEU A 154 9.30 10.05 -19.64
N THR A 155 10.46 10.11 -18.96
CA THR A 155 11.75 9.80 -19.57
C THR A 155 11.83 8.33 -20.00
N PHE A 156 11.30 7.41 -19.20
CA PHE A 156 11.23 5.99 -19.55
C PHE A 156 10.43 5.77 -20.83
N THR A 157 9.23 6.35 -20.94
CA THR A 157 8.38 6.22 -22.13
C THR A 157 9.03 6.88 -23.35
N ALA A 158 9.66 8.06 -23.19
CA ALA A 158 10.39 8.72 -24.28
C ALA A 158 11.55 7.84 -24.80
N MET A 159 12.31 7.22 -23.90
CA MET A 159 13.40 6.30 -24.29
C MET A 159 12.87 5.01 -24.92
N LEU A 160 11.72 4.49 -24.50
CA LEU A 160 11.07 3.36 -25.15
C LEU A 160 10.65 3.69 -26.58
N VAL A 161 10.00 4.83 -26.79
CA VAL A 161 9.63 5.31 -28.13
C VAL A 161 10.88 5.44 -29.01
N TRP A 162 11.95 6.03 -28.48
CA TRP A 162 13.21 6.13 -29.20
C TRP A 162 13.80 4.76 -29.55
N THR A 163 13.76 3.81 -28.63
CA THR A 163 14.24 2.43 -28.82
C THR A 163 13.45 1.75 -29.94
N VAL A 164 12.13 1.91 -29.98
CA VAL A 164 11.26 1.38 -31.04
C VAL A 164 11.62 1.99 -32.40
N VAL A 165 11.79 3.32 -32.48
CA VAL A 165 12.18 4.03 -33.70
C VAL A 165 13.55 3.58 -34.19
N PHE A 166 14.51 3.40 -33.28
CA PHE A 166 15.85 2.93 -33.60
C PHE A 166 15.83 1.53 -34.23
N TRP A 167 15.10 0.59 -33.63
CA TRP A 167 14.97 -0.77 -34.17
C TRP A 167 14.24 -0.79 -35.52
N PHE A 168 13.25 0.09 -35.74
CA PHE A 168 12.57 0.20 -37.05
C PHE A 168 13.46 0.76 -38.15
N ARG A 169 14.37 1.68 -37.81
CA ARG A 169 15.33 2.26 -38.77
C ARG A 169 16.39 1.25 -39.23
N ASN A 170 16.60 0.17 -38.48
CA ASN A 170 17.57 -0.87 -38.81
C ASN A 170 16.85 -2.12 -39.35
N PRO A 171 16.82 -2.34 -40.68
CA PRO A 171 16.00 -3.41 -41.28
C PRO A 171 16.36 -4.81 -40.78
N ASN A 172 17.63 -5.07 -40.47
CA ASN A 172 18.11 -6.36 -39.98
C ASN A 172 17.61 -6.72 -38.56
N THR A 173 17.14 -5.73 -37.81
CA THR A 173 16.76 -5.88 -36.40
C THR A 173 15.37 -5.34 -36.11
N ARG A 174 14.58 -5.10 -37.17
CA ARG A 174 13.20 -4.61 -37.11
C ARG A 174 12.29 -5.47 -36.23
N ASN A 175 12.54 -6.77 -36.16
CA ASN A 175 11.75 -7.67 -35.32
C ASN A 175 11.82 -7.32 -33.83
N ASN A 176 12.92 -6.70 -33.39
CA ASN A 176 13.11 -6.27 -32.01
C ASN A 176 12.10 -5.17 -31.63
N SER A 177 11.73 -4.27 -32.55
CA SER A 177 10.68 -3.27 -32.32
C SER A 177 9.35 -3.91 -31.92
N TYR A 178 8.96 -5.00 -32.60
CA TYR A 178 7.68 -5.67 -32.31
C TYR A 178 7.68 -6.27 -30.91
N TRP A 179 8.77 -6.90 -30.48
CA TRP A 179 8.90 -7.41 -29.11
C TRP A 179 8.78 -6.30 -28.07
N VAL A 180 9.46 -5.18 -28.27
CA VAL A 180 9.38 -4.02 -27.36
C VAL A 180 7.95 -3.48 -27.25
N ILE A 181 7.25 -3.36 -28.38
CA ILE A 181 5.86 -2.89 -28.43
C ILE A 181 4.92 -3.90 -27.75
N ILE A 182 5.03 -5.20 -28.07
CA ILE A 182 4.17 -6.24 -27.49
C ILE A 182 4.33 -6.28 -25.98
N THR A 183 5.56 -6.25 -25.48
CA THR A 183 5.82 -6.21 -24.04
C THR A 183 5.21 -4.96 -23.43
N TYR A 184 5.39 -3.78 -24.03
CA TYR A 184 4.81 -2.54 -23.50
C TYR A 184 3.28 -2.54 -23.47
N VAL A 185 2.63 -2.96 -24.54
CA VAL A 185 1.16 -2.98 -24.65
C VAL A 185 0.56 -4.03 -23.72
N GLY A 186 1.15 -5.23 -23.65
CA GLY A 186 0.72 -6.27 -22.71
C GLY A 186 0.83 -5.79 -21.26
N SER A 187 1.96 -5.18 -20.91
CA SER A 187 2.20 -4.55 -19.62
C SER A 187 1.19 -3.45 -19.29
N TYR A 188 0.83 -2.63 -20.27
CA TYR A 188 -0.14 -1.55 -20.13
C TYR A 188 -1.53 -2.08 -19.73
N VAL A 189 -2.02 -3.10 -20.44
CA VAL A 189 -3.33 -3.71 -20.17
C VAL A 189 -3.36 -4.30 -18.75
N VAL A 190 -2.32 -5.03 -18.36
CA VAL A 190 -2.25 -5.63 -17.01
C VAL A 190 -2.20 -4.54 -15.94
N SER A 191 -1.38 -3.51 -16.14
CA SER A 191 -1.27 -2.39 -15.19
C SER A 191 -2.61 -1.66 -15.02
N LEU A 192 -3.34 -1.40 -16.10
CA LEU A 192 -4.66 -0.78 -16.05
C LEU A 192 -5.66 -1.62 -15.23
N VAL A 193 -5.71 -2.93 -15.46
CA VAL A 193 -6.60 -3.82 -14.70
C VAL A 193 -6.23 -3.82 -13.21
N VAL A 194 -4.95 -3.98 -12.88
CA VAL A 194 -4.49 -4.05 -11.49
C VAL A 194 -4.73 -2.74 -10.75
N THR A 195 -4.47 -1.60 -11.39
CA THR A 195 -4.66 -0.28 -10.79
C THR A 195 -6.14 0.06 -10.59
N MET A 196 -7.00 -0.27 -11.56
CA MET A 196 -8.45 -0.15 -11.41
C MET A 196 -8.96 -0.99 -10.23
N ARG A 197 -8.52 -2.25 -10.14
CA ARG A 197 -8.88 -3.15 -9.02
C ARG A 197 -8.38 -2.65 -7.67
N ALA A 198 -7.15 -2.14 -7.61
CA ALA A 198 -6.58 -1.60 -6.38
C ALA A 198 -7.38 -0.40 -5.85
N GLU A 199 -7.90 0.42 -6.77
CA GLU A 199 -8.69 1.61 -6.46
C GLU A 199 -10.19 1.35 -6.22
N GLU A 200 -10.71 0.15 -6.50
CA GLU A 200 -12.12 -0.20 -6.23
C GLU A 200 -12.49 0.03 -4.75
N GLY A 201 -11.52 -0.18 -3.85
CA GLY A 201 -11.67 -0.04 -2.41
C GLY A 201 -11.36 1.36 -1.85
N LYS A 202 -11.12 2.38 -2.69
CA LYS A 202 -10.90 3.76 -2.23
C LYS A 202 -12.20 4.45 -1.84
N ILE A 203 -12.12 5.47 -0.98
CA ILE A 203 -13.28 6.28 -0.63
C ILE A 203 -13.70 7.09 -1.88
N LYS A 204 -14.86 6.72 -2.46
CA LYS A 204 -15.32 7.31 -3.74
C LYS A 204 -15.88 8.73 -3.63
N HIS A 205 -16.41 9.09 -2.46
CA HIS A 205 -17.00 10.40 -2.21
C HIS A 205 -16.34 10.99 -0.97
N TYR A 206 -15.88 12.23 -0.99
CA TYR A 206 -15.41 12.89 0.23
C TYR A 206 -16.35 14.06 0.48
N ASP A 207 -16.80 14.23 1.72
CA ASP A 207 -17.89 15.18 2.02
C ASP A 207 -17.47 16.64 1.78
N ASN A 208 -16.15 16.92 1.78
CA ASN A 208 -15.58 18.25 1.53
C ASN A 208 -14.39 18.16 0.56
N GLN A 209 -14.62 18.26 -0.75
CA GLN A 209 -13.54 18.30 -1.76
C GLN A 209 -13.38 19.71 -2.33
N ILE A 210 -12.13 20.17 -2.46
CA ILE A 210 -11.80 21.38 -3.24
C ILE A 210 -11.52 20.98 -4.70
N TRP A 211 -10.78 19.88 -4.88
CA TRP A 211 -10.41 19.31 -6.16
C TRP A 211 -10.83 17.85 -6.22
N ASN A 212 -11.44 17.46 -7.34
CA ASN A 212 -11.86 16.09 -7.56
C ASN A 212 -10.64 15.16 -7.67
N TYR A 213 -10.77 13.94 -7.14
CA TYR A 213 -9.80 12.88 -7.39
C TYR A 213 -9.73 12.60 -8.91
N PRO A 214 -8.54 12.40 -9.50
CA PRO A 214 -8.42 12.13 -10.93
C PRO A 214 -9.25 10.92 -11.38
N ASP A 215 -9.96 11.05 -12.50
CA ASP A 215 -10.73 9.96 -13.07
C ASP A 215 -9.82 8.92 -13.72
N ASN A 216 -10.16 7.63 -13.55
CA ASN A 216 -9.47 6.51 -14.18
C ASN A 216 -9.54 6.55 -15.70
N ILE A 217 -10.46 7.33 -16.30
CA ILE A 217 -10.51 7.55 -17.75
C ILE A 217 -9.20 8.14 -18.30
N PHE A 218 -8.47 8.92 -17.51
CA PHE A 218 -7.18 9.51 -17.90
C PHE A 218 -6.07 8.46 -18.05
N ARG A 219 -6.28 7.22 -17.58
CA ARG A 219 -5.36 6.11 -17.78
C ARG A 219 -5.45 5.48 -19.16
N ILE A 220 -6.51 5.76 -19.94
CA ILE A 220 -6.74 5.15 -21.26
C ILE A 220 -5.69 5.57 -22.30
N VAL A 221 -4.96 6.66 -22.06
CA VAL A 221 -3.89 7.12 -22.95
C VAL A 221 -2.57 6.46 -22.56
N PRO A 222 -2.06 5.47 -23.32
CA PRO A 222 -0.92 4.67 -22.89
C PRO A 222 0.40 5.43 -22.90
N ILE A 223 0.55 6.45 -23.75
CA ILE A 223 1.83 7.10 -24.04
C ILE A 223 2.16 8.22 -23.05
N ILE A 224 1.14 8.90 -22.54
CA ILE A 224 1.30 10.04 -21.65
C ILE A 224 0.72 9.66 -20.29
N PRO A 225 1.49 9.68 -19.20
CA PRO A 225 1.03 9.37 -17.85
C PRO A 225 0.18 10.53 -17.30
N VAL A 226 -0.92 10.87 -17.99
CA VAL A 226 -1.81 12.00 -17.66
C VAL A 226 -2.43 11.81 -16.29
N TYR A 227 -2.81 10.57 -15.98
CA TYR A 227 -3.35 10.22 -14.68
C TYR A 227 -2.34 10.54 -13.56
N GLU A 228 -1.09 10.15 -13.70
CA GLU A 228 -0.04 10.39 -12.71
C GLU A 228 0.31 11.87 -12.55
N ILE A 229 0.31 12.61 -13.65
CA ILE A 229 0.48 14.07 -13.64
C ILE A 229 -0.67 14.71 -12.85
N MET A 230 -1.91 14.35 -13.16
CA MET A 230 -3.09 14.88 -12.46
C MET A 230 -3.08 14.49 -10.99
N LEU A 231 -2.71 13.26 -10.66
CA LEU A 231 -2.64 12.76 -9.29
C LEU A 231 -1.60 13.53 -8.47
N SER A 232 -0.39 13.72 -9.01
CA SER A 232 0.68 14.47 -8.35
C SER A 232 0.33 15.96 -8.22
N TYR A 233 -0.33 16.52 -9.22
CA TYR A 233 -0.82 17.90 -9.19
C TYR A 233 -1.88 18.11 -8.11
N VAL A 234 -2.91 17.26 -8.07
CA VAL A 234 -3.99 17.36 -7.07
C VAL A 234 -3.43 17.13 -5.66
N LEU A 235 -2.52 16.17 -5.48
CA LEU A 235 -1.81 15.95 -4.20
C LEU A 235 -1.11 17.23 -3.73
N LEU A 236 -0.29 17.85 -4.58
CA LEU A 236 0.44 19.08 -4.24
C LEU A 236 -0.52 20.22 -3.86
N ARG A 237 -1.65 20.36 -4.55
CA ARG A 237 -2.66 21.38 -4.25
C ARG A 237 -3.29 21.19 -2.88
N TYR A 238 -3.54 19.95 -2.47
CA TYR A 238 -4.03 19.66 -1.12
C TYR A 238 -2.95 19.84 -0.05
N GLU A 239 -1.69 19.55 -0.33
CA GLU A 239 -0.58 19.74 0.62
C GLU A 239 -0.28 21.23 0.90
N ILE A 240 -0.42 22.10 -0.11
CA ILE A 240 -0.17 23.56 0.03
C ILE A 240 -1.41 24.31 0.53
N SER A 241 -2.57 23.65 0.64
CA SER A 241 -3.82 24.29 1.07
C SER A 241 -3.72 24.82 2.50
N THR A 242 -4.29 26.00 2.77
CA THR A 242 -4.33 26.60 4.12
C THR A 242 -5.04 25.71 5.14
N ASP A 243 -6.01 24.92 4.67
CA ASP A 243 -6.78 23.98 5.49
C ASP A 243 -6.31 22.52 5.32
N ALA A 244 -5.02 22.29 5.02
CA ALA A 244 -4.47 20.95 4.74
C ALA A 244 -4.87 19.89 5.78
N LYS A 245 -4.88 20.27 7.08
CA LYS A 245 -5.31 19.39 8.18
C LYS A 245 -6.71 18.83 7.99
N ARG A 246 -7.66 19.62 7.47
CA ARG A 246 -9.04 19.19 7.22
C ARG A 246 -9.13 18.14 6.11
N PHE A 247 -8.19 18.16 5.15
CA PHE A 247 -8.17 17.27 4.00
C PHE A 247 -7.22 16.07 4.18
N PHE A 248 -6.82 15.73 5.41
CA PHE A 248 -5.81 14.69 5.68
C PHE A 248 -6.17 13.32 5.06
N ILE A 249 -7.46 12.93 5.08
CA ILE A 249 -7.92 11.66 4.48
C ILE A 249 -7.70 11.67 2.96
N ILE A 250 -8.06 12.77 2.29
CA ILE A 250 -7.89 12.93 0.84
C ILE A 250 -6.40 12.92 0.48
N ARG A 251 -5.58 13.64 1.24
CA ARG A 251 -4.12 13.67 1.05
C ARG A 251 -3.51 12.27 1.18
N TYR A 252 -3.95 11.51 2.19
CA TYR A 252 -3.51 10.14 2.41
C TYR A 252 -3.84 9.23 1.23
N ASP A 253 -5.08 9.26 0.73
CA ASP A 253 -5.52 8.44 -0.42
C ASP A 253 -4.89 8.87 -1.75
N LEU A 254 -4.63 10.17 -1.95
CA LEU A 254 -3.88 10.67 -3.12
C LEU A 254 -2.44 10.17 -3.09
N ARG A 255 -1.77 10.26 -1.94
CA ARG A 255 -0.41 9.74 -1.75
C ARG A 255 -0.35 8.23 -2.00
N ASN A 256 -1.29 7.46 -1.45
CA ASN A 256 -1.31 6.02 -1.68
C ASN A 256 -1.67 5.66 -3.12
N GLY A 257 -2.49 6.47 -3.79
CA GLY A 257 -2.66 6.39 -5.24
C GLY A 257 -1.33 6.49 -5.99
N THR A 258 -0.48 7.46 -5.64
CA THR A 258 0.85 7.61 -6.29
C THR A 258 1.75 6.40 -6.02
N TYR A 259 1.74 5.87 -4.80
CA TYR A 259 2.49 4.67 -4.42
C TYR A 259 2.05 3.42 -5.19
N VAL A 260 0.75 3.16 -5.25
CA VAL A 260 0.18 2.05 -6.03
C VAL A 260 0.59 2.17 -7.49
N GLN A 261 0.60 3.39 -8.03
CA GLN A 261 1.04 3.63 -9.39
C GLN A 261 2.53 3.37 -9.60
N HIS A 262 3.41 3.76 -8.68
CA HIS A 262 4.84 3.42 -8.76
C HIS A 262 5.06 1.91 -8.72
N ILE A 263 4.30 1.19 -7.88
CA ILE A 263 4.33 -0.28 -7.82
C ILE A 263 3.88 -0.88 -9.15
N ALA A 264 2.74 -0.45 -9.69
CA ALA A 264 2.22 -0.95 -10.97
C ALA A 264 3.16 -0.62 -12.13
N ASN A 265 3.72 0.60 -12.16
CA ASN A 265 4.65 1.04 -13.19
C ASN A 265 5.93 0.20 -13.19
N SER A 266 6.47 -0.07 -12.00
CA SER A 266 7.66 -0.90 -11.85
C SER A 266 7.40 -2.37 -12.18
N CYS A 267 6.37 -2.99 -11.58
CA CYS A 267 6.03 -4.39 -11.79
C CYS A 267 5.72 -4.71 -13.25
N PHE A 268 4.87 -3.90 -13.89
CA PHE A 268 4.34 -4.25 -15.20
C PHE A 268 5.12 -3.60 -16.33
N TYR A 269 5.64 -2.38 -16.23
CA TYR A 269 6.38 -1.77 -17.34
C TYR A 269 7.89 -1.89 -17.19
N ALA A 270 8.43 -1.38 -16.09
CA ALA A 270 9.88 -1.25 -15.94
C ALA A 270 10.58 -2.61 -15.92
N LEU A 271 10.08 -3.55 -15.13
CA LEU A 271 10.71 -4.85 -14.93
C LEU A 271 10.67 -5.74 -16.19
N PRO A 272 9.52 -5.95 -16.87
CA PRO A 272 9.48 -6.69 -18.13
C PRO A 272 10.34 -6.06 -19.24
N GLN A 273 10.30 -4.73 -19.36
CA GLN A 273 11.14 -4.03 -20.33
C GLN A 273 12.63 -4.14 -19.96
N MET A 274 12.99 -4.04 -18.69
CA MET A 274 14.38 -4.22 -18.26
C MET A 274 14.92 -5.60 -18.65
N VAL A 275 14.17 -6.67 -18.40
CA VAL A 275 14.55 -8.04 -18.81
C VAL A 275 14.71 -8.13 -20.33
N LEU A 276 13.71 -7.68 -21.10
CA LEU A 276 13.73 -7.74 -22.56
C LEU A 276 14.87 -6.90 -23.16
N GLN A 277 15.07 -5.67 -22.70
CA GLN A 277 16.09 -4.77 -23.26
C GLN A 277 17.49 -5.28 -22.93
N THR A 278 17.70 -5.81 -21.72
CA THR A 278 18.98 -6.44 -21.35
C THR A 278 19.27 -7.62 -22.29
N PHE A 279 18.27 -8.44 -22.63
CA PHE A 279 18.41 -9.48 -23.65
C PHE A 279 18.79 -8.93 -25.04
N LEU A 280 18.02 -7.97 -25.55
CA LEU A 280 18.19 -7.45 -26.91
C LEU A 280 19.51 -6.69 -27.12
N PHE A 281 20.03 -6.02 -26.08
CA PHE A 281 21.24 -5.18 -26.17
C PHE A 281 22.53 -5.87 -25.70
N ILE A 282 22.46 -6.81 -24.76
CA ILE A 282 23.64 -7.49 -24.19
C ILE A 282 23.74 -8.94 -24.66
N GLY A 283 22.61 -9.63 -24.86
CA GLY A 283 22.57 -11.03 -25.27
C GLY A 283 22.83 -11.25 -26.77
N VAL A 284 22.41 -10.31 -27.62
CA VAL A 284 22.65 -10.36 -29.06
C VAL A 284 23.91 -9.57 -29.38
N GLN A 285 24.93 -10.21 -29.98
CA GLN A 285 26.17 -9.57 -30.44
C GLN A 285 25.90 -8.55 -31.57
N HIS A 286 25.27 -7.44 -31.23
CA HIS A 286 25.09 -6.29 -32.11
C HIS A 286 25.96 -5.19 -31.56
N THR A 287 26.86 -4.65 -32.38
CA THR A 287 27.62 -3.44 -32.05
C THR A 287 26.67 -2.26 -32.21
N PRO A 288 26.03 -1.75 -31.13
CA PRO A 288 25.06 -0.68 -31.29
C PRO A 288 25.82 0.61 -31.53
N HIS A 289 25.31 1.47 -32.42
CA HIS A 289 25.80 2.84 -32.55
C HIS A 289 25.85 3.56 -31.19
N VAL A 290 26.81 4.48 -30.99
CA VAL A 290 27.06 5.15 -29.70
C VAL A 290 25.80 5.78 -29.08
N TYR A 291 24.97 6.44 -29.89
CA TYR A 291 23.69 7.02 -29.43
C TYR A 291 22.67 5.99 -28.92
N SER A 292 22.69 4.78 -29.48
CA SER A 292 21.82 3.67 -29.07
C SER A 292 22.22 3.14 -27.68
N ARG A 293 23.52 3.14 -27.36
CA ARG A 293 24.02 2.77 -26.04
C ARG A 293 23.54 3.76 -24.97
N ILE A 294 23.60 5.07 -25.23
CA ILE A 294 23.17 6.10 -24.27
C ILE A 294 21.69 5.93 -23.94
N VAL A 295 20.84 5.73 -24.96
CA VAL A 295 19.40 5.53 -24.77
C VAL A 295 19.11 4.26 -23.98
N PHE A 296 19.81 3.16 -24.26
CA PHE A 296 19.69 1.92 -23.50
C PHE A 296 20.08 2.12 -22.02
N TRP A 297 21.20 2.77 -21.73
CA TRP A 297 21.63 3.02 -20.35
C TRP A 297 20.68 3.97 -19.62
N LEU A 298 20.13 4.98 -20.30
CA LEU A 298 19.12 5.87 -19.72
C LEU A 298 17.82 5.11 -19.41
N LEU A 299 17.38 4.23 -20.32
CA LEU A 299 16.21 3.39 -20.13
C LEU A 299 16.39 2.44 -18.94
N LEU A 300 17.57 1.82 -18.82
CA LEU A 300 17.93 0.96 -17.68
C LEU A 300 17.96 1.76 -16.37
N ALA A 301 18.55 2.96 -16.38
CA ALA A 301 18.58 3.84 -15.21
C ALA A 301 17.17 4.26 -14.77
N CYS A 302 16.28 4.57 -15.71
CA CYS A 302 14.88 4.86 -15.42
C CYS A 302 14.15 3.65 -14.84
N ALA A 303 14.38 2.45 -15.39
CA ALA A 303 13.78 1.22 -14.89
C ALA A 303 14.23 0.93 -13.44
N LEU A 304 15.53 1.07 -13.16
CA LEU A 304 16.08 0.92 -11.81
C LEU A 304 15.52 1.96 -10.84
N ALA A 305 15.40 3.22 -11.27
CA ALA A 305 14.78 4.26 -10.46
C ALA A 305 13.32 3.94 -10.13
N LEU A 306 12.52 3.48 -11.10
CA LEU A 306 11.14 3.02 -10.87
C LEU A 306 11.07 1.85 -9.89
N ILE A 307 11.99 0.88 -9.98
CA ILE A 307 12.09 -0.24 -9.04
C ILE A 307 12.41 0.27 -7.63
N VAL A 308 13.38 1.15 -7.46
CA VAL A 308 13.72 1.71 -6.15
C VAL A 308 12.56 2.50 -5.55
N MET A 309 11.89 3.34 -6.35
CA MET A 309 10.72 4.10 -5.91
C MET A 309 9.56 3.17 -5.53
N SER A 310 9.36 2.06 -6.26
CA SER A 310 8.32 1.08 -5.94
C SER A 310 8.58 0.31 -4.65
N ILE A 311 9.85 -0.03 -4.37
CA ILE A 311 10.25 -0.68 -3.11
C ILE A 311 9.98 0.29 -1.95
N PHE A 312 10.38 1.55 -2.09
CA PHE A 312 10.07 2.59 -1.10
C PHE A 312 8.56 2.73 -0.88
N ALA A 313 7.78 2.88 -1.96
CA ALA A 313 6.32 2.99 -1.92
C ALA A 313 5.67 1.79 -1.22
N TYR A 314 6.15 0.58 -1.51
CA TYR A 314 5.64 -0.64 -0.89
C TYR A 314 5.93 -0.68 0.61
N TYR A 315 7.14 -0.31 1.05
CA TYR A 315 7.45 -0.23 2.48
C TYR A 315 6.59 0.81 3.19
N GLN A 316 6.31 1.96 2.57
CA GLN A 316 5.40 2.96 3.12
C GLN A 316 3.99 2.39 3.31
N ILE A 317 3.44 1.75 2.26
CA ILE A 317 2.12 1.10 2.36
C ILE A 317 2.13 -0.01 3.41
N ALA A 318 3.15 -0.86 3.44
CA ALA A 318 3.21 -2.03 4.32
C ALA A 318 3.41 -1.68 5.80
N VAL A 319 4.11 -0.58 6.10
CA VAL A 319 4.36 -0.12 7.47
C VAL A 319 3.18 0.70 8.01
N PHE A 320 2.53 1.52 7.19
CA PHE A 320 1.43 2.41 7.61
C PHE A 320 0.05 1.85 7.23
N THR A 321 -0.30 0.69 7.76
CA THR A 321 -1.54 -0.02 7.39
C THR A 321 -2.72 0.18 8.35
N HIS A 322 -2.63 1.09 9.31
CA HIS A 322 -3.71 1.31 10.28
C HIS A 322 -4.96 1.86 9.59
N SER A 323 -6.12 1.23 9.81
CA SER A 323 -7.38 1.64 9.18
C SER A 323 -7.33 1.73 7.65
N CYS A 324 -6.49 0.90 7.02
CA CYS A 324 -6.31 0.87 5.58
C CYS A 324 -6.76 -0.46 4.98
N ASN A 325 -7.18 -0.43 3.72
CA ASN A 325 -7.40 -1.65 2.95
C ASN A 325 -6.08 -2.30 2.52
N ASN A 326 -6.14 -3.45 1.83
CA ASN A 326 -4.95 -4.20 1.41
C ASN A 326 -4.04 -3.46 0.43
N CYS A 327 -4.57 -2.45 -0.26
CA CYS A 327 -3.84 -1.60 -1.20
C CYS A 327 -3.35 -0.30 -0.54
N GLY A 328 -3.63 -0.11 0.75
CA GLY A 328 -3.22 1.06 1.52
C GLY A 328 -4.24 2.19 1.55
N PHE A 329 -5.37 2.14 0.86
CA PHE A 329 -6.34 3.25 0.92
C PHE A 329 -7.08 3.29 2.26
N ALA A 330 -7.43 4.50 2.71
CA ALA A 330 -8.14 4.77 3.95
C ALA A 330 -9.52 4.10 4.00
N VAL A 331 -9.92 3.66 5.19
CA VAL A 331 -11.23 3.08 5.47
C VAL A 331 -11.95 3.93 6.50
N LEU A 332 -13.22 4.27 6.20
CA LEU A 332 -14.11 5.02 7.08
C LEU A 332 -15.05 4.05 7.81
N SER A 333 -15.18 4.21 9.12
CA SER A 333 -16.07 3.38 9.94
C SER A 333 -17.54 3.76 9.73
N SER A 334 -17.83 5.04 9.52
CA SER A 334 -19.17 5.61 9.35
C SER A 334 -19.92 5.14 8.10
N ARG A 335 -19.19 4.75 7.04
CA ARG A 335 -19.77 4.34 5.75
C ARG A 335 -19.92 2.82 5.60
N SER A 336 -19.74 2.08 6.69
CA SER A 336 -19.79 0.62 6.73
C SER A 336 -21.23 0.09 6.82
N THR A 337 -21.98 0.12 5.72
CA THR A 337 -23.35 -0.44 5.65
C THR A 337 -23.41 -1.97 5.40
N SER A 338 -22.27 -2.68 5.33
CA SER A 338 -22.24 -4.13 5.07
C SER A 338 -21.36 -4.88 6.10
N SER A 339 -22.00 -5.38 7.17
CA SER A 339 -21.33 -5.77 8.41
C SER A 339 -20.58 -7.11 8.43
N LYS A 340 -20.57 -7.91 7.35
CA LYS A 340 -19.94 -9.25 7.36
C LYS A 340 -18.62 -9.38 6.62
N SER A 341 -18.29 -8.50 5.68
CA SER A 341 -17.03 -8.57 4.91
C SER A 341 -15.98 -7.56 5.37
N TYR A 342 -16.41 -6.39 5.87
CA TYR A 342 -15.54 -5.25 6.19
C TYR A 342 -14.94 -5.31 7.60
N THR A 343 -15.63 -5.95 8.55
CA THR A 343 -15.11 -6.25 9.88
C THR A 343 -13.81 -7.07 9.79
N GLY A 344 -13.69 -7.99 8.83
CA GLY A 344 -12.43 -8.71 8.56
C GLY A 344 -11.27 -7.83 8.05
N PHE A 345 -11.53 -6.65 7.48
CA PHE A 345 -10.52 -5.71 6.99
C PHE A 345 -10.02 -4.75 8.08
N LEU A 346 -10.91 -4.24 8.95
CA LEU A 346 -10.54 -3.37 10.08
C LEU A 346 -9.90 -4.15 11.24
N VAL A 347 -10.28 -5.41 11.42
CA VAL A 347 -9.72 -6.34 12.44
C VAL A 347 -8.30 -6.80 12.10
N ARG A 348 -7.74 -6.37 10.96
CA ARG A 348 -6.49 -6.94 10.47
C ARG A 348 -5.31 -6.45 11.32
N ARG A 349 -4.93 -7.30 12.27
CA ARG A 349 -3.72 -7.18 13.09
C ARG A 349 -2.55 -6.77 12.18
N VAL A 350 -1.92 -5.66 12.50
CA VAL A 350 -0.68 -5.27 11.84
C VAL A 350 0.44 -5.68 12.79
N HIS A 351 0.87 -6.93 12.67
CA HIS A 351 2.07 -7.38 13.36
C HIS A 351 3.30 -7.26 12.47
N PRO A 352 4.51 -7.14 13.02
CA PRO A 352 5.75 -7.13 12.25
C PRO A 352 5.91 -8.37 11.34
N SER A 353 5.46 -9.55 11.80
CA SER A 353 5.46 -10.76 10.99
C SER A 353 4.50 -10.70 9.79
N ASP A 354 3.41 -9.95 9.91
CA ASP A 354 2.48 -9.74 8.79
C ASP A 354 3.07 -8.75 7.78
N ILE A 355 3.85 -7.76 8.23
CA ILE A 355 4.63 -6.87 7.35
C ILE A 355 5.71 -7.66 6.61
N ALA A 356 6.46 -8.51 7.32
CA ALA A 356 7.46 -9.37 6.68
C ALA A 356 6.81 -10.32 5.64
N THR A 357 5.62 -10.85 5.94
CA THR A 357 4.85 -11.69 4.99
C THR A 357 4.41 -10.88 3.76
N LYS A 358 3.92 -9.64 3.96
CA LYS A 358 3.57 -8.72 2.87
C LYS A 358 4.79 -8.44 1.97
N VAL A 359 5.92 -8.07 2.56
CA VAL A 359 7.19 -7.82 1.85
C VAL A 359 7.67 -9.06 1.08
N LEU A 360 7.57 -10.25 1.67
CA LEU A 360 7.88 -11.50 0.99
C LEU A 360 6.97 -11.72 -0.23
N VAL A 361 5.66 -11.52 -0.10
CA VAL A 361 4.71 -11.65 -1.22
C VAL A 361 5.02 -10.65 -2.32
N PHE A 362 5.39 -9.42 -1.97
CA PHE A 362 5.80 -8.39 -2.94
C PHE A 362 7.04 -8.80 -3.72
N PHE A 363 8.13 -9.20 -3.05
CA PHE A 363 9.33 -9.65 -3.77
C PHE A 363 9.12 -10.95 -4.54
N THR A 364 8.24 -11.83 -4.07
CA THR A 364 7.82 -13.04 -4.82
C THR A 364 7.11 -12.64 -6.11
N MET A 365 6.22 -11.65 -6.10
CA MET A 365 5.56 -11.13 -7.30
C MET A 365 6.58 -10.54 -8.29
N TYR A 366 7.53 -9.74 -7.79
CA TYR A 366 8.63 -9.20 -8.61
C TYR A 366 9.41 -10.32 -9.29
N PHE A 367 9.83 -11.33 -8.52
CA PHE A 367 10.55 -12.47 -9.03
C PHE A 367 9.73 -13.26 -10.07
N PHE A 368 8.45 -13.51 -9.82
CA PHE A 368 7.58 -14.23 -10.77
C PHE A 368 7.43 -13.49 -12.09
N ILE A 369 7.27 -12.16 -12.05
CA ILE A 369 7.17 -11.35 -13.27
C ILE A 369 8.50 -11.37 -14.05
N ALA A 370 9.63 -11.14 -13.37
CA ALA A 370 10.96 -11.19 -13.99
C ALA A 370 11.22 -12.56 -14.64
N GLN A 371 10.84 -13.64 -13.95
CA GLN A 371 11.02 -14.99 -14.45
C GLN A 371 10.08 -15.34 -15.59
N ALA A 372 8.81 -14.91 -15.54
CA ALA A 372 7.89 -15.14 -16.63
C ALA A 372 8.43 -14.55 -17.93
N VAL A 373 8.93 -13.31 -17.88
CA VAL A 373 9.51 -12.65 -19.05
C VAL A 373 10.82 -13.33 -19.49
N THR A 374 11.68 -13.69 -18.55
CA THR A 374 12.95 -14.40 -18.84
C THR A 374 12.68 -15.74 -19.52
N LEU A 375 11.76 -16.55 -18.99
CA LEU A 375 11.39 -17.84 -19.56
C LEU A 375 10.73 -17.70 -20.93
N ILE A 376 9.84 -16.71 -21.13
CA ILE A 376 9.28 -16.43 -22.46
C ILE A 376 10.41 -16.13 -23.46
N VAL A 377 11.36 -15.26 -23.10
CA VAL A 377 12.52 -14.94 -23.94
C VAL A 377 13.35 -16.20 -24.24
N LEU A 378 13.59 -17.06 -23.25
CA LEU A 378 14.31 -18.31 -23.43
C LEU A 378 13.59 -19.28 -24.37
N LEU A 379 12.29 -19.51 -24.16
CA LEU A 379 11.46 -20.41 -24.96
C LEU A 379 11.42 -20.01 -26.43
N LEU A 380 11.42 -18.70 -26.71
CA LEU A 380 11.42 -18.17 -28.07
C LEU A 380 12.77 -18.37 -28.80
N ASN A 381 13.85 -18.70 -28.07
CA ASN A 381 15.22 -18.77 -28.58
C ASN A 381 15.87 -20.15 -28.41
N LEU A 382 15.08 -21.23 -28.32
CA LEU A 382 15.56 -22.60 -28.07
C LEU A 382 16.19 -23.34 -29.27
N ARG A 383 16.25 -22.73 -30.45
CA ARG A 383 16.54 -23.43 -31.73
C ARG A 383 17.86 -24.22 -31.75
N SER A 384 18.85 -23.82 -30.95
CA SER A 384 20.18 -24.43 -30.89
C SER A 384 20.47 -25.14 -29.56
N CYS A 385 19.45 -25.32 -28.72
CA CYS A 385 19.60 -25.94 -27.40
C CYS A 385 19.27 -27.45 -27.45
N ASN A 386 19.92 -28.23 -26.59
CA ASN A 386 19.67 -29.66 -26.47
C ASN A 386 18.23 -29.95 -25.99
N ASN A 387 17.65 -31.09 -26.40
CA ASN A 387 16.32 -31.54 -25.99
C ASN A 387 16.15 -31.56 -24.46
N GLY A 388 17.19 -31.93 -23.71
CA GLY A 388 17.17 -31.88 -22.24
C GLY A 388 16.94 -30.47 -21.70
N THR A 389 17.54 -29.45 -22.31
CA THR A 389 17.35 -28.04 -21.94
C THR A 389 15.93 -27.57 -22.26
N ILE A 390 15.38 -27.99 -23.40
CA ILE A 390 14.00 -27.68 -23.81
C ILE A 390 13.00 -28.26 -22.81
N VAL A 391 13.17 -29.53 -22.42
CA VAL A 391 12.31 -30.20 -21.44
C VAL A 391 12.40 -29.52 -20.07
N PHE A 392 13.62 -29.20 -19.61
CA PHE A 392 13.82 -28.52 -18.33
C PHE A 392 13.12 -27.16 -18.28
N LEU A 393 13.29 -26.32 -19.30
CA LEU A 393 12.65 -25.00 -19.36
C LEU A 393 11.13 -25.07 -19.47
N SER A 394 10.61 -26.10 -20.16
CA SER A 394 9.17 -26.34 -20.26
C SER A 394 8.59 -26.71 -18.88
N ILE A 395 9.27 -27.58 -18.13
CA ILE A 395 8.89 -27.93 -16.75
C ILE A 395 8.95 -26.68 -15.85
N TYR A 396 10.00 -25.88 -15.95
CA TYR A 396 10.12 -24.67 -15.17
C TYR A 396 8.98 -23.69 -15.47
N THR A 397 8.66 -23.48 -16.75
CA THR A 397 7.54 -22.62 -17.15
C THR A 397 6.20 -23.12 -16.62
N ALA A 398 5.97 -24.44 -16.65
CA ALA A 398 4.75 -25.03 -16.10
C ALA A 398 4.64 -24.82 -14.59
N ILE A 399 5.72 -25.04 -13.83
CA ILE A 399 5.76 -24.82 -12.38
C ILE A 399 5.50 -23.35 -12.06
N LEU A 400 6.16 -22.42 -12.76
CA LEU A 400 5.93 -20.99 -12.57
C LEU A 400 4.46 -20.61 -12.85
N GLY A 401 3.89 -21.12 -13.96
CA GLY A 401 2.50 -20.86 -14.32
C GLY A 401 1.52 -21.36 -13.25
N ILE A 402 1.72 -22.58 -12.74
CA ILE A 402 0.91 -23.13 -11.65
C ILE A 402 1.07 -22.27 -10.38
N SER A 403 2.29 -21.89 -10.02
CA SER A 403 2.55 -21.04 -8.85
C SER A 403 1.88 -19.67 -8.97
N ILE A 404 1.85 -19.06 -10.16
CA ILE A 404 1.14 -17.80 -10.40
C ILE A 404 -0.38 -18.00 -10.23
N ILE A 405 -0.95 -19.05 -10.81
CA ILE A 405 -2.39 -19.36 -10.69
C ILE A 405 -2.78 -19.56 -9.22
N VAL A 406 -2.00 -20.37 -8.49
CA VAL A 406 -2.23 -20.61 -7.06
C VAL A 406 -2.11 -19.32 -6.26
N LEU A 407 -1.10 -18.49 -6.52
CA LEU A 407 -0.92 -17.21 -5.84
C LEU A 407 -2.11 -16.27 -6.05
N VAL A 408 -2.63 -16.19 -7.28
CA VAL A 408 -3.82 -15.38 -7.60
C VAL A 408 -5.07 -15.95 -6.92
N LEU A 409 -5.30 -17.27 -6.98
CA LEU A 409 -6.44 -17.91 -6.33
C LEU A 409 -6.41 -17.74 -4.81
N VAL A 410 -5.24 -17.86 -4.18
CA VAL A 410 -5.07 -17.67 -2.74
C VAL A 410 -5.25 -16.21 -2.36
N TYR A 411 -4.71 -15.27 -3.15
CA TYR A 411 -4.89 -13.84 -2.91
C TYR A 411 -6.36 -13.41 -2.98
N LEU A 412 -7.14 -14.00 -3.89
CA LEU A 412 -8.56 -13.68 -4.06
C LEU A 412 -9.47 -14.34 -3.02
N ASN A 413 -9.17 -15.58 -2.62
CA ASN A 413 -10.09 -16.40 -1.82
C ASN A 413 -9.72 -16.50 -0.33
N LEU A 414 -8.47 -16.22 0.05
CA LEU A 414 -8.01 -16.36 1.43
C LEU A 414 -7.50 -15.03 1.98
N PRO A 415 -7.78 -14.71 3.25
CA PRO A 415 -7.08 -13.62 3.92
C PRO A 415 -5.58 -13.93 3.90
N LEU A 416 -4.78 -12.90 3.59
CA LEU A 416 -3.32 -12.91 3.55
C LEU A 416 -2.76 -13.75 4.71
N SER A 417 -2.36 -14.97 4.37
CA SER A 417 -1.95 -16.00 5.33
C SER A 417 -0.44 -16.12 5.28
N ARG A 418 0.17 -16.49 6.41
CA ARG A 418 1.59 -16.87 6.48
C ARG A 418 1.93 -17.97 5.46
N VAL A 419 0.95 -18.78 5.07
CA VAL A 419 1.06 -19.83 4.04
C VAL A 419 1.31 -19.24 2.64
N MET A 420 0.95 -17.98 2.36
CA MET A 420 1.28 -17.36 1.07
C MET A 420 2.80 -17.28 0.84
N GLY A 421 3.59 -17.17 1.92
CA GLY A 421 5.04 -17.14 1.85
C GLY A 421 5.66 -18.45 1.34
N THR A 422 4.99 -19.60 1.52
CA THR A 422 5.53 -20.90 1.09
C THR A 422 5.33 -21.16 -0.41
N MET A 423 4.51 -20.36 -1.10
CA MET A 423 4.24 -20.51 -2.53
C MET A 423 5.43 -20.15 -3.42
N SER A 424 6.42 -19.42 -2.88
CA SER A 424 7.67 -19.10 -3.58
C SER A 424 8.64 -20.28 -3.65
N ILE A 425 8.52 -21.27 -2.74
CA ILE A 425 9.49 -22.36 -2.58
C ILE A 425 9.67 -23.19 -3.86
N PRO A 426 8.61 -23.68 -4.54
CA PRO A 426 8.78 -24.50 -5.73
C PRO A 426 9.52 -23.76 -6.86
N VAL A 427 9.18 -22.49 -7.08
CA VAL A 427 9.81 -21.66 -8.12
C VAL A 427 11.25 -21.31 -7.75
N ALA A 428 11.53 -21.07 -6.46
CA ALA A 428 12.87 -20.83 -5.97
C ALA A 428 13.78 -22.06 -6.15
N LEU A 429 13.28 -23.26 -5.86
CA LEU A 429 14.01 -24.51 -6.09
C LEU A 429 14.29 -24.73 -7.58
N MET A 430 13.34 -24.41 -8.45
CA MET A 430 13.55 -24.48 -9.90
C MET A 430 14.61 -23.49 -10.39
N GLU A 431 14.67 -22.28 -9.83
CA GLU A 431 15.73 -21.32 -10.18
C GLU A 431 17.10 -21.80 -9.73
N ILE A 432 17.21 -22.35 -8.52
CA ILE A 432 18.48 -22.96 -8.05
C ILE A 432 18.89 -24.10 -8.98
N ALA A 433 17.95 -24.98 -9.34
CA ALA A 433 18.22 -26.06 -10.28
C ALA A 433 18.64 -25.53 -11.67
N PHE A 434 18.03 -24.44 -12.13
CA PHE A 434 18.38 -23.79 -13.39
C PHE A 434 19.80 -23.22 -13.36
N LEU A 435 20.17 -22.50 -12.29
CA LEU A 435 21.52 -21.95 -12.13
C LEU A 435 22.59 -23.05 -12.08
N VAL A 436 22.34 -24.15 -11.36
CA VAL A 436 23.23 -25.33 -11.34
C VAL A 436 23.32 -25.98 -12.71
N TYR A 437 22.20 -26.11 -13.43
CA TYR A 437 22.16 -26.70 -14.76
C TYR A 437 22.98 -25.89 -15.78
N ILE A 438 22.93 -24.55 -15.70
CA ILE A 438 23.74 -23.65 -16.53
C ILE A 438 25.22 -23.78 -16.20
N ASP A 439 25.58 -23.78 -14.91
CA ASP A 439 26.97 -23.85 -14.45
C ASP A 439 27.64 -25.16 -14.84
N ALA A 440 26.89 -26.27 -14.81
CA ALA A 440 27.35 -27.58 -15.25
C ALA A 440 27.67 -27.67 -16.76
N GLY A 441 27.43 -26.62 -17.55
CA GLY A 441 27.84 -26.54 -18.96
C GLY A 441 27.08 -27.49 -19.89
N THR A 442 25.91 -27.98 -19.47
CA THR A 442 25.15 -29.04 -20.15
C THR A 442 24.38 -28.58 -21.40
N THR A 443 24.43 -27.29 -21.72
CA THR A 443 23.56 -26.63 -22.71
C THR A 443 24.03 -26.72 -24.17
N GLY A 444 25.20 -27.31 -24.43
CA GLY A 444 25.75 -27.50 -25.77
C GLY A 444 26.31 -26.20 -26.39
N PRO A 445 27.26 -26.30 -27.33
CA PRO A 445 27.83 -25.13 -28.00
C PRO A 445 26.78 -24.47 -28.90
N GLY A 446 26.51 -23.17 -28.67
CA GLY A 446 25.58 -22.37 -29.48
C GLY A 446 24.16 -22.19 -28.89
N CYS A 447 23.86 -22.78 -27.73
CA CYS A 447 22.64 -22.45 -27.00
C CYS A 447 22.76 -21.09 -26.32
N ILE A 448 21.68 -20.30 -26.29
CA ILE A 448 21.64 -18.96 -25.67
C ILE A 448 21.86 -18.97 -24.15
N ILE A 449 21.93 -20.17 -23.58
CA ILE A 449 22.07 -20.50 -22.15
C ILE A 449 23.46 -21.13 -21.88
N SER A 450 24.39 -21.10 -22.83
CA SER A 450 25.76 -21.58 -22.57
C SER A 450 26.39 -20.72 -21.48
N GLY A 451 26.74 -21.31 -20.33
CA GLY A 451 27.55 -20.75 -19.23
C GLY A 451 27.05 -19.47 -18.54
N LEU A 452 27.19 -19.39 -17.21
CA LEU A 452 26.80 -18.20 -16.44
C LEU A 452 27.64 -16.95 -16.82
N GLY A 453 28.92 -17.15 -17.14
CA GLY A 453 29.84 -16.08 -17.56
C GLY A 453 29.51 -15.45 -18.92
N THR A 454 28.75 -16.17 -19.75
CA THR A 454 28.36 -15.79 -21.12
C THR A 454 26.92 -15.26 -21.19
N SER A 455 26.04 -15.61 -20.24
CA SER A 455 24.63 -15.17 -20.20
C SER A 455 24.37 -13.97 -19.27
N LYS A 456 25.09 -12.87 -19.49
CA LYS A 456 25.00 -11.63 -18.67
C LYS A 456 23.62 -10.96 -18.68
N TRP A 457 22.73 -11.35 -19.59
CA TRP A 457 21.42 -10.73 -19.73
C TRP A 457 20.38 -11.26 -18.72
N ILE A 458 20.65 -12.38 -18.04
CA ILE A 458 19.77 -12.96 -17.00
C ILE A 458 19.92 -12.24 -15.64
N VAL A 459 20.87 -11.29 -15.52
CA VAL A 459 21.15 -10.53 -14.30
C VAL A 459 19.90 -9.93 -13.62
N PRO A 460 18.93 -9.31 -14.34
CA PRO A 460 17.69 -8.84 -13.73
C PRO A 460 16.93 -9.93 -12.97
N SER A 461 16.86 -11.15 -13.52
CA SER A 461 16.18 -12.28 -12.90
C SER A 461 16.92 -12.71 -11.62
N ILE A 462 18.24 -12.88 -11.71
CA ILE A 462 19.11 -13.23 -10.58
C ILE A 462 19.01 -12.17 -9.46
N ALA A 463 18.96 -10.88 -9.80
CA ALA A 463 18.81 -9.81 -8.84
C ALA A 463 17.46 -9.88 -8.11
N THR A 464 16.36 -10.13 -8.82
CA THR A 464 15.05 -10.32 -8.19
C THR A 464 14.97 -11.60 -7.35
N PHE A 465 15.65 -12.67 -7.76
CA PHE A 465 15.80 -13.89 -6.97
C PHE A 465 16.53 -13.62 -5.65
N ALA A 466 17.64 -12.88 -5.69
CA ALA A 466 18.40 -12.51 -4.50
C ALA A 466 17.56 -11.67 -3.52
N LEU A 467 16.78 -10.70 -4.01
CA LEU A 467 15.85 -9.92 -3.19
C LEU A 467 14.77 -10.80 -2.55
N MET A 468 14.21 -11.74 -3.31
CA MET A 468 13.25 -12.71 -2.77
C MET A 468 13.91 -13.57 -1.68
N CYS A 469 15.10 -14.12 -1.89
CA CYS A 469 15.83 -14.90 -0.89
C CYS A 469 16.10 -14.09 0.39
N LEU A 470 16.54 -12.84 0.27
CA LEU A 470 16.72 -11.94 1.41
C LEU A 470 15.40 -11.74 2.17
N SER A 471 14.28 -11.59 1.46
CA SER A 471 12.96 -11.46 2.09
C SER A 471 12.52 -12.75 2.80
N ILE A 472 12.83 -13.94 2.26
CA ILE A 472 12.58 -15.24 2.90
C ILE A 472 13.38 -15.35 4.20
N VAL A 473 14.67 -15.03 4.19
CA VAL A 473 15.53 -15.07 5.38
C VAL A 473 15.01 -14.10 6.45
N THR A 474 14.60 -12.90 6.05
CA THR A 474 14.02 -11.90 6.96
C THR A 474 12.70 -12.39 7.56
N TRP A 475 11.84 -12.99 6.74
CA TRP A 475 10.57 -13.56 7.18
C TRP A 475 10.77 -14.74 8.14
N LEU A 476 11.65 -15.69 7.81
CA LEU A 476 11.98 -16.83 8.67
C LEU A 476 12.59 -16.40 10.00
N SER A 477 13.51 -15.43 9.98
CA SER A 477 14.14 -14.93 11.22
C SER A 477 13.12 -14.24 12.13
N MET A 478 12.19 -13.45 11.59
CA MET A 478 11.09 -12.88 12.39
C MET A 478 10.15 -13.95 12.94
N LEU A 479 9.78 -14.97 12.15
CA LEU A 479 8.94 -16.07 12.62
C LEU A 479 9.62 -16.88 13.73
N LEU A 480 10.89 -17.24 13.55
CA LEU A 480 11.66 -17.96 14.56
C LEU A 480 11.77 -17.14 15.85
N PHE A 481 12.02 -15.83 15.74
CA PHE A 481 12.09 -14.95 16.89
C PHE A 481 10.77 -14.91 17.69
N GLU A 482 9.62 -14.81 17.00
CA GLU A 482 8.29 -14.88 17.64
C GLU A 482 8.05 -16.23 18.32
N VAL A 483 8.47 -17.32 17.70
CA VAL A 483 8.33 -18.68 18.25
C VAL A 483 9.19 -18.83 19.51
N PHE A 484 10.45 -18.41 19.49
CA PHE A 484 11.36 -18.56 20.63
C PHE A 484 10.97 -17.70 21.84
N ARG A 485 10.48 -16.48 21.64
CA ARG A 485 10.06 -15.60 22.76
C ARG A 485 8.66 -15.90 23.31
N GLY A 486 7.89 -16.78 22.66
CA GLY A 486 6.49 -17.07 23.02
C GLY A 486 5.57 -15.84 22.99
N THR A 487 6.07 -14.70 22.52
CA THR A 487 5.41 -13.39 22.50
C THR A 487 5.70 -12.73 21.16
N ARG A 488 4.65 -12.19 20.53
CA ARG A 488 4.76 -11.54 19.22
C ARG A 488 5.40 -10.15 19.37
N ILE A 489 6.13 -9.69 18.35
CA ILE A 489 6.82 -8.39 18.37
C ILE A 489 5.77 -7.26 18.34
N THR A 490 5.89 -6.26 19.23
CA THR A 490 5.00 -5.09 19.27
C THR A 490 5.57 -3.91 18.47
N GLN A 491 4.74 -3.21 17.68
CA GLN A 491 5.15 -2.09 16.81
C GLN A 491 5.11 -0.72 17.48
N ARG A 492 5.70 -0.62 18.67
CA ARG A 492 5.61 0.60 19.49
C ARG A 492 5.98 1.88 18.74
N ALA A 493 6.99 1.88 17.86
CA ALA A 493 7.42 3.10 17.16
C ALA A 493 6.42 3.65 16.14
N VAL A 494 5.75 2.77 15.37
CA VAL A 494 4.76 3.18 14.36
C VAL A 494 3.46 3.61 15.06
N ASP A 495 3.09 2.90 16.13
CA ASP A 495 1.89 3.17 16.93
C ASP A 495 1.89 4.58 17.56
N HIS A 496 3.06 5.15 17.87
CA HIS A 496 3.19 6.50 18.44
C HIS A 496 3.10 7.64 17.39
N TYR A 497 3.17 7.33 16.10
CA TYR A 497 3.13 8.35 15.04
C TYR A 497 1.75 8.46 14.42
N ILE A 498 1.07 9.60 14.64
CA ILE A 498 -0.16 9.96 13.95
C ILE A 498 0.24 10.79 12.74
N LEU A 499 -0.07 10.31 11.53
CA LEU A 499 0.08 11.08 10.29
C LEU A 499 -0.84 12.30 10.37
N VAL A 500 -0.25 13.49 10.50
CA VAL A 500 -0.94 14.80 10.42
C VAL A 500 -0.76 15.41 9.04
#